data_AF-A0A2T4YQM0-F1
#
_entry.id   AF-A0A2T4YQM0-F1
#
_cell.length_a   1.000
_cell.length_b   1.000
_cell.length_c   1.000
_cell.angle_alpha   90.00
_cell.angle_beta   90.00
_cell.angle_gamma   90.00
#
_symmetry.space_group_name_H-M   'P 1'
#
loop_
_entity.id
_entity.type
_entity.pdbx_description
1 polymer ?
#
loop_
_entity_poly.entity_id
_entity_poly.type
_entity_poly.pdbx_seq_one_letter_code
_entity_poly.pdbx_strand_id
1 'polypeptide(L)'
;MDITQLILDEHAQQRALFAQIDSIDAKDTEALSALWTRLKNLLDAHAEAEERFFYPRLMKIGTGGNDADSAAEETEDAIEDHNDIRETGEAVDKHPVGSDAWFEAVGECNKANSDHLAEEERQGLTDFRKHATLEERHELGVRFAAFEANHLNGVKVVEKDPEAYVKEHAPN
;
A
#
# COMPACT_ATOMS: atom_id res chain seq x y z
N MET A 1 9.21 -11.86 -13.27
CA MET A 1 8.45 -11.07 -12.29
C MET A 1 9.13 -11.26 -10.95
N ASP A 2 9.39 -10.18 -10.24
CA ASP A 2 9.96 -10.15 -8.90
C ASP A 2 8.99 -9.34 -8.03
N ILE A 3 8.54 -9.90 -6.91
CA ILE A 3 7.57 -9.24 -6.03
C ILE A 3 8.00 -7.85 -5.58
N THR A 4 9.28 -7.66 -5.24
CA THR A 4 9.77 -6.37 -4.75
C THR A 4 9.83 -5.33 -5.86
N GLN A 5 10.02 -5.75 -7.11
CA GLN A 5 9.91 -4.84 -8.25
C GLN A 5 8.46 -4.49 -8.58
N LEU A 6 7.52 -5.43 -8.42
CA LEU A 6 6.09 -5.16 -8.65
C LEU A 6 5.57 -4.10 -7.67
N ILE A 7 5.87 -4.28 -6.38
CA ILE A 7 5.51 -3.32 -5.33
C ILE A 7 6.11 -1.93 -5.64
N LEU A 8 7.41 -1.87 -5.99
CA LEU A 8 8.05 -0.60 -6.39
C LEU A 8 7.42 0.05 -7.63
N ASP A 9 7.02 -0.75 -8.62
CA ASP A 9 6.35 -0.25 -9.83
C ASP A 9 4.96 0.31 -9.51
N GLU A 10 4.27 -0.25 -8.51
CA GLU A 10 2.98 0.24 -8.01
C GLU A 10 3.14 1.48 -7.14
N HIS A 11 4.16 1.55 -6.28
CA HIS A 11 4.51 2.75 -5.54
C HIS A 11 4.71 3.95 -6.49
N ALA A 12 5.41 3.71 -7.62
CA ALA A 12 5.58 4.72 -8.65
C ALA A 12 4.24 5.13 -9.30
N GLN A 13 3.32 4.20 -9.50
CA GLN A 13 1.99 4.47 -10.04
C GLN A 13 1.12 5.27 -9.07
N GLN A 14 1.12 4.93 -7.78
CA GLN A 14 0.39 5.67 -6.76
C GLN A 14 0.87 7.14 -6.70
N ARG A 15 2.18 7.37 -6.62
CA ARG A 15 2.79 8.71 -6.67
C ARG A 15 2.39 9.47 -7.93
N ALA A 16 2.42 8.81 -9.09
CA ALA A 16 2.05 9.42 -10.36
C ALA A 16 0.56 9.79 -10.44
N LEU A 17 -0.33 9.01 -9.82
CA LEU A 17 -1.77 9.26 -9.80
C LEU A 17 -2.13 10.44 -8.88
N PHE A 18 -1.51 10.53 -7.69
CA PHE A 18 -1.64 11.73 -6.85
C PHE A 18 -1.20 12.99 -7.61
N ALA A 19 -0.02 12.97 -8.23
CA ALA A 19 0.48 14.11 -9.01
C ALA A 19 -0.42 14.46 -10.22
N GLN A 20 -1.05 13.47 -10.85
CA GLN A 20 -2.02 13.73 -11.92
C GLN A 20 -3.26 14.45 -11.38
N ILE A 21 -3.82 14.02 -10.24
CA ILE A 21 -4.97 14.65 -9.60
C ILE A 21 -4.67 16.11 -9.26
N ASP A 22 -3.49 16.39 -8.69
CA ASP A 22 -3.05 17.76 -8.34
C ASP A 22 -2.96 18.69 -9.57
N SER A 23 -2.78 18.12 -10.76
CA SER A 23 -2.61 18.88 -12.00
C SER A 23 -3.91 19.18 -12.75
N ILE A 24 -5.04 18.63 -12.30
CA ILE A 24 -6.35 18.80 -12.95
C ILE A 24 -7.03 20.08 -12.47
N ASP A 25 -7.74 20.77 -13.38
CA ASP A 25 -8.58 21.92 -13.00
C ASP A 25 -9.67 21.48 -12.01
N ALA A 26 -9.79 22.19 -10.89
CA ALA A 26 -10.76 21.90 -9.82
C ALA A 26 -12.22 21.78 -10.32
N LYS A 27 -12.56 22.36 -11.48
CA LYS A 27 -13.89 22.27 -12.08
C LYS A 27 -14.11 21.03 -12.93
N ASP A 28 -13.05 20.32 -13.32
CA ASP A 28 -13.15 19.05 -14.06
C ASP A 28 -13.39 17.89 -13.08
N THR A 29 -14.56 17.94 -12.43
CA THR A 29 -14.94 16.98 -11.41
C THR A 29 -15.09 15.57 -11.96
N GLU A 30 -15.39 15.41 -13.26
CA GLU A 30 -15.47 14.11 -13.91
C GLU A 30 -14.09 13.44 -13.97
N ALA A 31 -13.06 14.16 -14.43
CA ALA A 31 -11.69 13.65 -14.46
C ALA A 31 -11.15 13.38 -13.05
N LEU A 32 -11.38 14.29 -12.11
CA LEU A 32 -10.98 14.14 -10.70
C LEU A 32 -11.60 12.88 -10.07
N SER A 33 -12.92 12.67 -10.22
CA SER A 33 -13.59 11.48 -9.70
C SER A 33 -13.06 10.19 -10.31
N ALA A 34 -12.80 10.18 -11.62
CA ALA A 34 -12.31 9.00 -12.32
C ALA A 34 -10.88 8.61 -11.85
N LEU A 35 -9.98 9.58 -11.75
CA LEU A 35 -8.62 9.32 -11.26
C LEU A 35 -8.58 8.99 -9.78
N TRP A 36 -9.38 9.65 -8.96
CA TRP A 36 -9.49 9.31 -7.54
C TRP A 36 -9.98 7.89 -7.34
N THR A 37 -11.03 7.47 -8.06
CA THR A 37 -11.53 6.09 -7.98
C THR A 37 -10.46 5.07 -8.41
N ARG A 38 -9.70 5.38 -9.47
CA ARG A 38 -8.59 4.54 -9.92
C ARG A 38 -7.50 4.43 -8.84
N LEU A 39 -7.11 5.56 -8.24
CA LEU A 39 -6.08 5.61 -7.21
C LEU A 39 -6.53 4.87 -5.96
N LYS A 40 -7.74 5.15 -5.45
CA LYS A 40 -8.28 4.49 -4.27
C LYS A 40 -8.34 2.96 -4.44
N ASN A 41 -8.83 2.48 -5.58
CA ASN A 41 -8.84 1.04 -5.88
C ASN A 41 -7.42 0.45 -5.90
N LEU A 42 -6.43 1.18 -6.41
CA LEU A 42 -5.03 0.74 -6.41
C LEU A 42 -4.48 0.67 -4.98
N LEU A 43 -4.67 1.73 -4.17
CA LEU A 43 -4.23 1.77 -2.77
C LEU A 43 -4.80 0.58 -1.98
N ASP A 44 -6.11 0.36 -2.08
CA ASP A 44 -6.79 -0.71 -1.34
C ASP A 44 -6.34 -2.10 -1.78
N ALA A 45 -6.24 -2.34 -3.10
CA ALA A 45 -5.85 -3.65 -3.64
C ALA A 45 -4.40 -4.00 -3.35
N HIS A 46 -3.51 -3.00 -3.43
CA HIS A 46 -2.09 -3.12 -3.13
C HIS A 46 -1.87 -3.47 -1.66
N ALA A 47 -2.43 -2.66 -0.74
CA ALA A 47 -2.33 -2.90 0.69
C ALA A 47 -2.85 -4.29 1.08
N GLU A 48 -4.03 -4.68 0.55
CA GLU A 48 -4.60 -6.00 0.84
C GLU A 48 -3.76 -7.15 0.25
N ALA A 49 -3.07 -6.95 -0.88
CA ALA A 49 -2.19 -7.95 -1.46
C ALA A 49 -0.93 -8.16 -0.61
N GLU A 50 -0.33 -7.09 -0.10
CA GLU A 50 0.83 -7.16 0.79
C GLU A 50 0.48 -7.87 2.09
N GLU A 51 -0.64 -7.48 2.71
CA GLU A 51 -1.18 -8.07 3.93
C GLU A 51 -1.56 -9.55 3.78
N ARG A 52 -1.87 -10.01 2.57
CA ARG A 52 -2.16 -11.43 2.33
C ARG A 52 -0.93 -12.27 2.05
N PHE A 53 0.05 -11.68 1.37
CA PHE A 53 1.09 -12.46 0.70
C PHE A 53 2.50 -12.05 1.12
N PHE A 54 2.79 -10.74 1.17
CA PHE A 54 4.12 -10.22 1.40
C PHE A 54 4.50 -10.29 2.88
N TYR A 55 3.81 -9.56 3.75
CA TYR A 55 4.16 -9.48 5.18
C TYR A 55 4.19 -10.84 5.90
N PRO A 56 3.24 -11.78 5.65
CA PRO A 56 3.31 -13.11 6.26
C PRO A 56 4.55 -13.92 5.84
N ARG A 57 5.12 -13.65 4.66
CA ARG A 57 6.38 -14.28 4.24
C ARG A 57 7.59 -13.52 4.78
N LEU A 58 7.55 -12.19 4.77
CA LEU A 58 8.58 -11.33 5.36
C LEU A 58 8.85 -11.71 6.81
N MET A 59 7.82 -11.77 7.67
CA MET A 59 7.99 -12.16 9.08
C MET A 59 8.63 -13.54 9.30
N LYS A 60 8.60 -14.43 8.31
CA LYS A 60 9.19 -15.78 8.42
C LYS A 60 10.67 -15.83 8.04
N ILE A 61 11.16 -14.86 7.27
CA ILE A 61 12.52 -14.90 6.69
C ILE A 61 13.34 -13.66 7.00
N GLY A 62 12.67 -12.55 7.27
CA GLY A 62 13.27 -11.27 7.57
C GLY A 62 13.79 -11.21 9.00
N THR A 63 14.62 -10.23 9.24
CA THR A 63 15.23 -9.95 10.55
C THR A 63 15.09 -8.50 10.98
N GLY A 64 14.43 -7.66 10.19
CA GLY A 64 14.52 -6.20 10.30
C GLY A 64 15.53 -5.64 9.30
N GLY A 65 15.10 -4.63 8.57
CA GLY A 65 15.77 -3.94 7.50
C GLY A 65 16.12 -2.52 7.92
N ASN A 66 17.39 -2.16 7.75
CA ASN A 66 17.91 -0.83 8.05
C ASN A 66 17.61 -0.37 9.48
N ASP A 67 16.59 0.47 9.68
CA ASP A 67 16.24 1.13 10.93
C ASP A 67 15.12 0.45 11.74
N ALA A 68 14.60 -0.69 11.28
CA ALA A 68 13.69 -1.53 12.06
C ALA A 68 14.43 -2.55 12.95
N ASP A 69 13.94 -2.76 14.17
CA ASP A 69 14.45 -3.74 15.14
C ASP A 69 14.09 -5.18 14.75
N SER A 70 12.98 -5.40 14.03
CA SER A 70 12.58 -6.73 13.55
C SER A 70 11.59 -6.71 12.39
N ALA A 71 11.50 -7.81 11.64
CA ALA A 71 10.47 -7.97 10.60
C ALA A 71 9.03 -7.98 11.14
N ALA A 72 8.85 -8.22 12.44
CA ALA A 72 7.55 -8.14 13.10
C ALA A 72 7.15 -6.68 13.32
N GLU A 73 8.08 -5.82 13.76
CA GLU A 73 7.88 -4.38 13.88
C GLU A 73 7.60 -3.74 12.53
N GLU A 74 8.41 -4.03 11.50
CA GLU A 74 8.14 -3.54 10.12
C GLU A 74 6.74 -3.89 9.63
N THR A 75 6.27 -5.08 9.99
CA THR A 75 4.94 -5.53 9.61
C THR A 75 3.87 -4.83 10.42
N GLU A 76 4.08 -4.65 11.73
CA GLU A 76 3.15 -3.92 12.60
C GLU A 76 2.92 -2.49 12.09
N ASP A 77 4.01 -1.78 11.84
CA ASP A 77 4.01 -0.41 11.33
C ASP A 77 3.29 -0.34 9.96
N ALA A 78 3.60 -1.27 9.04
CA ALA A 78 2.93 -1.32 7.74
C ALA A 78 1.41 -1.58 7.84
N ILE A 79 0.95 -2.38 8.81
CA ILE A 79 -0.49 -2.58 9.03
C ILE A 79 -1.14 -1.31 9.58
N GLU A 80 -0.47 -0.60 10.50
CA GLU A 80 -0.95 0.69 11.01
C GLU A 80 -1.05 1.72 9.88
N ASP A 81 0.00 1.88 9.08
CA ASP A 81 0.04 2.77 7.91
C ASP A 81 -1.08 2.48 6.90
N HIS A 82 -1.35 1.20 6.62
CA HIS A 82 -2.44 0.83 5.73
C HIS A 82 -3.82 1.21 6.28
N ASN A 83 -4.02 1.14 7.60
CA ASN A 83 -5.26 1.63 8.20
C ASN A 83 -5.36 3.16 8.05
N ASP A 84 -4.27 3.90 8.23
CA ASP A 84 -4.24 5.35 8.03
C ASP A 84 -4.52 5.75 6.58
N ILE A 85 -3.96 5.02 5.60
CA ILE A 85 -4.25 5.23 4.18
C ILE A 85 -5.74 4.98 3.87
N ARG A 86 -6.33 3.93 4.46
CA ARG A 86 -7.77 3.63 4.31
C ARG A 86 -8.63 4.72 4.95
N GLU A 87 -8.31 5.15 6.17
CA GLU A 87 -9.06 6.19 6.87
C GLU A 87 -9.04 7.51 6.09
N THR A 88 -7.85 7.93 5.67
CA THR A 88 -7.67 9.16 4.88
C THR A 88 -8.33 9.05 3.51
N GLY A 89 -8.25 7.90 2.84
CA GLY A 89 -8.96 7.63 1.59
C GLY A 89 -10.49 7.67 1.72
N GLU A 90 -11.05 7.14 2.81
CA GLU A 90 -12.47 7.28 3.15
C GLU A 90 -12.86 8.72 3.50
N ALA A 91 -11.93 9.52 4.03
CA ALA A 91 -12.18 10.93 4.31
C ALA A 91 -12.37 11.77 3.04
N VAL A 92 -11.65 11.47 1.95
CA VAL A 92 -11.80 12.16 0.66
C VAL A 92 -13.23 12.07 0.14
N ASP A 93 -13.85 10.90 0.24
CA ASP A 93 -15.21 10.65 -0.27
C ASP A 93 -16.31 11.40 0.51
N LYS A 94 -15.96 12.02 1.65
CA LYS A 94 -16.86 12.85 2.46
C LYS A 94 -16.96 14.28 1.95
N HIS A 95 -16.12 14.68 1.00
CA HIS A 95 -16.04 16.05 0.48
C HIS A 95 -16.53 16.17 -0.97
N PRO A 96 -17.13 17.30 -1.38
CA PRO A 96 -17.46 17.54 -2.78
C PRO A 96 -16.21 17.56 -3.65
N VAL A 97 -16.17 16.70 -4.67
CA VAL A 97 -15.04 16.60 -5.61
C VAL A 97 -14.68 17.96 -6.21
N GLY A 98 -13.40 18.30 -6.20
CA GLY A 98 -12.88 19.58 -6.71
C GLY A 98 -13.00 20.76 -5.74
N SER A 99 -13.58 20.57 -4.55
CA SER A 99 -13.54 21.59 -3.49
C SER A 99 -12.19 21.64 -2.77
N ASP A 100 -11.86 22.77 -2.14
CA ASP A 100 -10.63 22.92 -1.36
C ASP A 100 -10.49 21.83 -0.29
N ALA A 101 -11.58 21.49 0.41
CA ALA A 101 -11.60 20.43 1.42
C ALA A 101 -11.36 19.02 0.83
N TRP A 102 -11.79 18.80 -0.42
CA TRP A 102 -11.51 17.54 -1.12
C TRP A 102 -10.03 17.41 -1.46
N PHE A 103 -9.40 18.49 -1.97
CA PHE A 103 -7.96 18.49 -2.23
C PHE A 103 -7.13 18.39 -0.94
N GLU A 104 -7.57 19.03 0.15
CA GLU A 104 -6.94 18.88 1.47
C GLU A 104 -6.96 17.41 1.92
N ALA A 105 -8.12 16.75 1.82
CA ALA A 105 -8.24 15.33 2.16
C ALA A 105 -7.38 14.41 1.25
N VAL A 106 -7.31 14.69 -0.06
CA VAL A 106 -6.42 13.97 -0.99
C VAL A 106 -4.96 14.16 -0.57
N GLY A 107 -4.59 15.38 -0.13
CA GLY A 107 -3.26 15.69 0.38
C GLY A 107 -2.89 14.89 1.64
N GLU A 108 -3.81 14.76 2.60
CA GLU A 108 -3.58 13.94 3.79
C GLU A 108 -3.42 12.45 3.43
N CYS A 109 -4.22 11.93 2.51
CA CYS A 109 -4.06 10.56 2.01
C CYS A 109 -2.72 10.36 1.27
N ASN A 110 -2.30 11.34 0.47
CA ASN A 110 -0.99 11.32 -0.19
C ASN A 110 0.17 11.32 0.81
N LYS A 111 0.04 12.06 1.91
CA LYS A 111 1.04 12.11 2.97
C LYS A 111 1.15 10.76 3.67
N ALA A 112 0.03 10.20 4.16
CA ALA A 112 0.01 8.88 4.77
C ALA A 112 0.63 7.82 3.85
N ASN A 113 0.23 7.82 2.58
CA ASN A 113 0.81 6.94 1.58
C ASN A 113 2.31 7.17 1.40
N SER A 114 2.76 8.42 1.24
CA SER A 114 4.18 8.73 0.98
C SER A 114 5.10 8.35 2.15
N ASP A 115 4.63 8.52 3.38
CA ASP A 115 5.36 8.12 4.59
C ASP A 115 5.52 6.59 4.61
N HIS A 116 4.41 5.85 4.40
CA HIS A 116 4.39 4.40 4.26
C HIS A 116 5.31 3.87 3.15
N LEU A 117 5.20 4.38 1.90
CA LEU A 117 6.03 3.89 0.80
C LEU A 117 7.53 4.11 1.09
N ALA A 118 7.88 5.20 1.77
CA ALA A 118 9.27 5.45 2.14
C ALA A 118 9.77 4.47 3.23
N GLU A 119 8.90 4.09 4.16
CA GLU A 119 9.13 3.06 5.20
C GLU A 119 9.42 1.71 4.54
N GLU A 120 8.48 1.26 3.73
CA GLU A 120 8.46 -0.08 3.19
C GLU A 120 9.63 -0.31 2.21
N GLU A 121 9.96 0.71 1.41
CA GLU A 121 11.10 0.68 0.48
C GLU A 121 12.46 0.55 1.21
N ARG A 122 12.63 1.25 2.34
CA ARG A 122 13.88 1.23 3.12
C ARG A 122 13.94 0.05 4.08
N GLN A 123 12.81 -0.50 4.51
CA GLN A 123 12.72 -1.61 5.47
C GLN A 123 12.27 -2.90 4.79
N GLY A 124 10.97 -3.23 4.82
CA GLY A 124 10.42 -4.53 4.43
C GLY A 124 10.86 -5.03 3.05
N LEU A 125 10.87 -4.18 2.03
CA LEU A 125 11.37 -4.57 0.70
C LEU A 125 12.88 -4.84 0.70
N THR A 126 13.65 -4.06 1.45
CA THR A 126 15.10 -4.27 1.60
C THR A 126 15.40 -5.54 2.35
N ASP A 127 14.67 -5.81 3.43
CA ASP A 127 14.82 -7.03 4.23
C ASP A 127 14.46 -8.28 3.41
N PHE A 128 13.32 -8.25 2.72
CA PHE A 128 12.89 -9.34 1.85
C PHE A 128 13.92 -9.64 0.75
N ARG A 129 14.50 -8.60 0.12
CA ARG A 129 15.57 -8.76 -0.88
C ARG A 129 16.86 -9.36 -0.33
N LYS A 130 17.13 -9.30 0.97
CA LYS A 130 18.33 -9.91 1.57
C LYS A 130 18.11 -11.39 1.86
N HIS A 131 16.88 -11.79 2.18
CA HIS A 131 16.59 -13.11 2.72
C HIS A 131 15.85 -14.06 1.77
N ALA A 132 15.04 -13.53 0.84
CA ALA A 132 14.30 -14.36 -0.11
C ALA A 132 15.17 -14.80 -1.30
N THR A 133 15.00 -16.04 -1.74
CA THR A 133 15.54 -16.53 -3.01
C THR A 133 14.81 -15.89 -4.21
N LEU A 134 15.42 -15.94 -5.39
CA LEU A 134 14.78 -15.45 -6.62
C LEU A 134 13.54 -16.26 -7.01
N GLU A 135 13.53 -17.56 -6.72
CA GLU A 135 12.38 -18.44 -6.96
C GLU A 135 11.19 -18.03 -6.07
N GLU A 136 11.42 -17.81 -4.77
CA GLU A 136 10.38 -17.34 -3.86
C GLU A 136 9.81 -15.97 -4.24
N ARG A 137 10.68 -15.02 -4.64
CA ARG A 137 10.23 -13.71 -5.15
C ARG A 137 9.37 -13.84 -6.39
N HIS A 138 9.71 -14.77 -7.28
CA HIS A 138 8.94 -15.03 -8.48
C HIS A 138 7.56 -15.62 -8.15
N GLU A 139 7.52 -16.68 -7.35
CA GLU A 139 6.27 -17.35 -6.96
C GLU A 139 5.33 -16.41 -6.19
N LEU A 140 5.90 -15.57 -5.32
CA LEU A 140 5.12 -14.57 -4.60
C LEU A 140 4.60 -13.49 -5.55
N GLY A 141 5.45 -12.99 -6.45
CA GLY A 141 5.07 -12.00 -7.45
C GLY A 141 3.95 -12.47 -8.38
N VAL A 142 3.95 -13.75 -8.78
CA VAL A 142 2.84 -14.34 -9.56
C VAL A 142 1.52 -14.31 -8.79
N ARG A 143 1.53 -14.67 -7.50
CA ARG A 143 0.32 -14.67 -6.66
C ARG A 143 -0.21 -13.27 -6.41
N PHE A 144 0.69 -12.33 -6.12
CA PHE A 144 0.39 -10.93 -5.91
C PHE A 144 -0.28 -10.31 -7.15
N ALA A 145 0.38 -10.38 -8.31
CA ALA A 145 -0.15 -9.83 -9.56
C ALA A 145 -1.48 -10.49 -9.97
N ALA A 146 -1.64 -11.80 -9.74
CA ALA A 146 -2.90 -12.49 -10.00
C ALA A 146 -4.03 -12.01 -9.09
N PHE A 147 -3.74 -11.72 -7.81
CA PHE A 147 -4.73 -11.17 -6.90
C PHE A 147 -5.19 -9.80 -7.37
N GLU A 148 -4.29 -8.87 -7.63
CA GLU A 148 -4.66 -7.50 -8.02
C GLU A 148 -5.38 -7.45 -9.37
N ALA A 149 -4.96 -8.27 -10.34
CA ALA A 149 -5.65 -8.38 -11.62
C ALA A 149 -7.12 -8.81 -11.47
N ASN A 150 -7.45 -9.58 -10.43
CA ASN A 150 -8.82 -9.97 -10.11
C ASN A 150 -9.59 -8.91 -9.28
N HIS A 151 -8.92 -7.86 -8.80
CA HIS A 151 -9.48 -6.83 -7.92
C HIS A 151 -9.26 -5.40 -8.44
N LEU A 152 -9.11 -5.21 -9.75
CA LEU A 152 -8.95 -3.88 -10.38
C LEU A 152 -10.08 -2.89 -10.06
N ASN A 153 -11.26 -3.38 -9.71
CA ASN A 153 -12.43 -2.57 -9.37
C ASN A 153 -12.64 -2.42 -7.85
N GLY A 154 -11.59 -2.70 -7.07
CA GLY A 154 -11.60 -2.59 -5.61
C GLY A 154 -11.61 -3.94 -4.89
N VAL A 155 -11.15 -3.90 -3.65
CA VAL A 155 -11.23 -4.98 -2.66
C VAL A 155 -12.17 -4.58 -1.53
N LYS A 156 -12.60 -5.56 -0.73
CA LYS A 156 -13.29 -5.24 0.52
C LYS A 156 -12.26 -4.70 1.51
N VAL A 157 -12.34 -3.41 1.83
CA VAL A 157 -11.52 -2.77 2.86
C VAL A 157 -11.86 -3.33 4.24
N VAL A 158 -10.83 -3.74 4.98
CA VAL A 158 -10.92 -4.24 6.34
C VAL A 158 -9.73 -3.70 7.12
N GLU A 159 -10.00 -2.89 8.15
CA GLU A 159 -8.98 -2.50 9.12
C GLU A 159 -8.52 -3.72 9.93
N LYS A 160 -7.23 -3.79 10.19
CA LYS A 160 -6.58 -4.89 10.91
C LYS A 160 -5.93 -4.34 12.16
N ASP A 161 -6.14 -5.02 13.28
CA ASP A 161 -5.41 -4.71 14.52
C ASP A 161 -3.94 -5.14 14.34
N PRO A 162 -2.96 -4.21 14.38
CA PRO A 162 -1.57 -4.51 14.04
C PRO A 162 -0.96 -5.58 14.95
N GLU A 163 -1.13 -5.44 16.27
CA GLU A 163 -0.62 -6.39 17.25
C GLU A 163 -1.20 -7.81 17.06
N ALA A 164 -2.52 -7.90 16.84
CA ALA A 164 -3.19 -9.17 16.60
C ALA A 164 -2.78 -9.80 15.26
N TYR A 165 -2.59 -8.99 14.22
CA TYR A 165 -2.14 -9.45 12.91
C TYR A 165 -0.74 -10.06 13.02
N VAL A 166 0.22 -9.37 13.64
CA VAL A 166 1.58 -9.89 13.86
C VAL A 166 1.51 -11.19 14.66
N LYS A 167 0.72 -11.23 15.74
CA LYS A 167 0.57 -12.44 16.56
C LYS A 167 -0.01 -13.63 15.80
N GLU A 168 -0.95 -13.41 14.88
CA GLU A 168 -1.54 -14.46 14.05
C GLU A 168 -0.54 -15.04 13.03
N HIS A 169 0.33 -14.19 12.50
CA HIS A 169 1.20 -14.53 11.36
C HIS A 169 2.67 -14.77 11.74
N ALA A 170 3.06 -14.50 12.98
CA ALA A 170 4.40 -14.76 13.51
C ALA A 170 4.79 -16.23 13.34
N PRO A 171 6.07 -16.52 13.03
CA PRO A 171 6.56 -17.90 12.98
C PRO A 171 6.48 -18.55 14.38
N ASN A 172 6.03 -19.80 14.43
CA ASN A 172 6.03 -20.64 15.65
C ASN A 172 7.46 -20.96 16.13
#